data_AF-A0A9D7HNE8-F1
#
_entry.id   AF-A0A9D7HNE8-F1
#
_cell.length_a   1.000
_cell.length_b   1.000
_cell.length_c   1.000
_cell.angle_alpha   90.00
_cell.angle_beta   90.00
_cell.angle_gamma   90.00
#
_symmetry.space_group_name_H-M   'P 1'
#
loop_
_entity.id
_entity.type
_entity.pdbx_description
1 polymer ?
#
loop_
_entity_poly.entity_id
_entity_poly.type
_entity_poly.pdbx_seq_one_letter_code
_entity_poly.pdbx_strand_id
1 'polypeptide(L)'
;MNDLEQSDDDDLPAIEQCIVLDGDRLHFTQVGLARFRERFGRAGIDIRNVTSGEQLMRALEASFPAYWEREVARIAAKKPRSHREGIERAYVVAIALGDTEQKTRLKAILDRLNTHPLSLIRTTE
;
A
#
# COMPACT_ATOMS: atom_id res chain seq x y z
N MET A 1 25.56 -18.56 16.60
CA MET A 1 25.98 -17.15 16.51
C MET A 1 24.79 -16.42 15.92
N ASN A 2 23.85 -16.09 16.81
CA ASN A 2 22.70 -15.24 16.50
C ASN A 2 23.10 -13.82 16.87
N ASP A 3 22.26 -12.85 16.47
CA ASP A 3 22.29 -11.42 16.77
C ASP A 3 22.83 -10.53 15.64
N LEU A 4 21.93 -9.64 15.18
CA LEU A 4 22.10 -8.46 14.31
C LEU A 4 21.62 -8.52 12.84
N GLU A 5 20.46 -9.12 12.56
CA GLU A 5 19.60 -8.68 11.43
C GLU A 5 18.15 -8.40 11.87
N GLN A 6 17.97 -7.99 13.12
CA GLN A 6 16.73 -7.44 13.65
C GLN A 6 17.04 -6.05 14.22
N SER A 7 16.61 -4.99 13.54
CA SER A 7 16.19 -3.67 14.11
C SER A 7 16.50 -2.51 13.17
N ASP A 8 15.66 -2.36 12.15
CA ASP A 8 15.40 -1.07 11.48
C ASP A 8 14.06 -1.13 10.73
N ASP A 9 13.61 -2.35 10.40
CA ASP A 9 12.35 -2.61 9.72
C ASP A 9 11.10 -2.56 10.62
N ASP A 10 11.24 -2.60 11.95
CA ASP A 10 10.10 -2.63 12.89
C ASP A 10 9.49 -1.23 13.14
N ASP A 11 10.27 -0.16 12.98
CA ASP A 11 9.82 1.23 13.14
C ASP A 11 9.39 1.88 11.81
N LEU A 12 9.44 1.14 10.70
CA LEU A 12 9.00 1.70 9.42
C LEU A 12 7.46 1.75 9.36
N PRO A 13 6.89 2.94 9.11
CA PRO A 13 5.45 3.15 9.10
C PRO A 13 4.82 2.29 8.01
N ALA A 14 3.83 1.47 8.34
CA ALA A 14 3.22 0.53 7.38
C ALA A 14 2.82 1.23 6.06
N ILE A 15 2.87 0.52 4.93
CA ILE A 15 2.60 1.13 3.61
C ILE A 15 1.18 1.73 3.53
N GLU A 16 0.21 1.14 4.21
CA GLU A 16 -1.14 1.68 4.36
C GLU A 16 -1.19 3.06 5.04
N GLN A 17 -0.17 3.40 5.84
CA GLN A 17 -0.01 4.73 6.45
C GLN A 17 0.81 5.68 5.55
N CYS A 18 1.50 5.12 4.56
CA CYS A 18 2.34 5.86 3.62
C CYS A 18 1.56 6.38 2.41
N ILE A 19 0.44 5.74 2.09
CA ILE A 19 -0.28 5.93 0.83
C ILE A 19 -1.77 6.11 1.11
N VAL A 20 -2.34 7.18 0.56
CA VAL A 20 -3.79 7.44 0.55
C VAL A 20 -4.28 7.30 -0.88
N LEU A 21 -5.41 6.63 -1.05
CA LEU A 21 -6.10 6.50 -2.33
C LEU A 21 -7.19 7.56 -2.43
N ASP A 22 -7.18 8.32 -3.52
CA ASP A 22 -8.21 9.29 -3.89
C ASP A 22 -8.73 8.94 -5.30
N GLY A 23 -9.73 8.06 -5.32
CA GLY A 23 -10.27 7.45 -6.55
C GLY A 23 -9.18 6.71 -7.35
N ASP A 24 -8.85 7.25 -8.52
CA ASP A 24 -7.85 6.68 -9.43
C ASP A 24 -6.40 7.09 -9.12
N ARG A 25 -6.24 8.03 -8.19
CA ARG A 25 -4.94 8.59 -7.84
C ARG A 25 -4.50 8.07 -6.48
N LEU A 26 -3.20 7.95 -6.32
CA LEU A 26 -2.58 7.75 -5.01
C LEU A 26 -1.74 8.97 -4.64
N HIS A 27 -1.75 9.25 -3.35
CA HIS A 27 -0.99 10.32 -2.74
C HIS A 27 -0.15 9.76 -1.61
N PHE A 28 1.10 10.20 -1.52
CA PHE A 28 1.94 9.87 -0.38
C PHE A 28 1.59 10.78 0.78
N THR A 29 1.42 10.19 1.97
CA THR A 29 1.37 10.95 3.22
C THR A 29 2.75 11.56 3.50
N GLN A 30 2.83 12.50 4.44
CA GLN A 30 4.11 13.03 4.95
C GLN A 30 5.06 11.88 5.36
N VAL A 31 4.49 10.85 5.98
CA VAL A 31 5.18 9.65 6.44
C VAL A 31 5.67 8.80 5.26
N GLY A 32 4.85 8.61 4.23
CA GLY A 32 5.25 7.93 3.00
C GLY A 32 6.33 8.68 2.23
N LEU A 33 6.24 10.00 2.16
CA LEU A 33 7.28 10.83 1.56
C LEU A 33 8.61 10.65 2.29
N ALA A 34 8.62 10.69 3.63
CA ALA A 34 9.85 10.45 4.40
C ALA A 34 10.44 9.06 4.16
N ARG A 35 9.60 8.02 4.07
CA ARG A 35 10.04 6.63 3.85
C ARG A 35 10.62 6.38 2.44
N PHE A 36 9.98 6.92 1.40
CA PHE A 36 10.28 6.53 0.01
C PHE A 36 11.12 7.55 -0.77
N ARG A 37 11.16 8.83 -0.36
CA ARG A 37 11.80 9.91 -1.12
C ARG A 37 13.27 9.68 -1.42
N GLU A 38 14.07 9.32 -0.41
CA GLU A 38 15.52 9.10 -0.60
C GLU A 38 15.77 7.98 -1.60
N ARG A 39 15.03 6.89 -1.48
CA ARG A 39 15.28 5.67 -2.26
C ARG A 39 14.72 5.76 -3.68
N PHE A 40 13.54 6.36 -3.88
CA PHE A 40 13.06 6.71 -5.21
C PHE A 40 14.02 7.69 -5.89
N GLY A 41 14.56 8.65 -5.14
CA GLY A 41 15.59 9.56 -5.63
C GLY A 41 16.85 8.85 -6.14
N ARG A 42 17.30 7.78 -5.46
CA ARG A 42 18.43 6.94 -5.92
C ARG A 42 18.15 6.23 -7.25
N ALA A 43 16.88 5.89 -7.52
CA ALA A 43 16.45 5.33 -8.79
C ALA A 43 16.10 6.40 -9.85
N GLY A 44 16.32 7.69 -9.56
CA GLY A 44 15.98 8.80 -10.46
C GLY A 44 14.49 9.12 -10.55
N ILE A 45 13.69 8.67 -9.57
CA ILE A 45 12.25 8.82 -9.54
C ILE A 45 11.86 9.94 -8.57
N ASP A 46 11.17 10.97 -9.08
CA ASP A 46 10.54 11.96 -8.22
C ASP A 46 9.22 11.38 -7.67
N ILE A 47 9.22 11.10 -6.37
CA ILE A 47 8.06 10.58 -5.64
C ILE A 47 6.78 11.40 -5.83
N ARG A 48 6.89 12.71 -6.10
CA ARG A 48 5.72 13.58 -6.35
C ARG A 48 5.02 13.29 -7.67
N ASN A 49 5.71 12.62 -8.60
CA ASN A 49 5.17 12.22 -9.89
C ASN A 49 4.55 10.81 -9.85
N VAL A 50 4.67 10.10 -8.73
CA VAL A 50 4.08 8.78 -8.52
C VAL A 50 2.66 8.97 -8.00
N THR A 51 1.70 8.99 -8.92
CA THR A 51 0.29 9.35 -8.66
C THR A 51 -0.70 8.23 -8.99
N SER A 52 -0.22 7.09 -9.50
CA SER A 52 -1.07 5.94 -9.81
C SER A 52 -0.44 4.64 -9.33
N GLY A 53 -1.26 3.61 -9.11
CA GLY A 53 -0.78 2.31 -8.63
C GLY A 53 0.28 1.71 -9.56
N GLU A 54 0.13 1.90 -10.87
CA GLU A 54 1.13 1.45 -11.85
C GLU A 54 2.46 2.19 -11.72
N GLN A 55 2.43 3.51 -11.52
CA GLN A 55 3.65 4.29 -11.29
C GLN A 55 4.33 3.88 -9.98
N LEU A 56 3.54 3.60 -8.94
CA LEU A 56 4.04 3.13 -7.66
C LEU A 56 4.75 1.78 -7.82
N MET A 57 4.11 0.82 -8.47
CA MET A 57 4.69 -0.50 -8.76
C MET A 57 6.03 -0.37 -9.48
N ARG A 58 6.08 0.37 -10.59
CA ARG A 58 7.33 0.60 -11.33
C ARG A 58 8.40 1.27 -10.48
N ALA A 59 8.00 2.22 -9.63
CA ALA A 59 8.94 2.90 -8.74
C ALA A 59 9.51 1.97 -7.67
N LEU A 60 8.70 1.05 -7.17
CA LEU A 60 9.11 0.07 -6.18
C LEU A 60 9.98 -1.04 -6.79
N GLU A 61 9.65 -1.54 -7.97
CA GLU A 61 10.49 -2.46 -8.74
C GLU A 61 11.87 -1.85 -9.02
N ALA A 62 11.91 -0.59 -9.47
CA ALA A 62 13.16 0.10 -9.78
C ALA A 62 14.01 0.42 -8.54
N SER A 63 13.38 0.60 -7.37
CA SER A 63 14.05 1.08 -6.17
C SER A 63 14.26 -0.01 -5.09
N PHE A 64 13.52 -1.12 -5.13
CA PHE A 64 13.43 -2.11 -4.04
C PHE A 64 13.00 -3.54 -4.46
N PRO A 65 13.66 -4.25 -5.40
CA PRO A 65 13.18 -5.59 -5.79
C PRO A 65 13.02 -6.57 -4.61
N ALA A 66 14.08 -6.80 -3.83
CA ALA A 66 14.07 -7.80 -2.76
C ALA A 66 13.37 -7.33 -1.47
N TYR A 67 13.45 -6.03 -1.17
CA TYR A 67 12.83 -5.45 0.02
C TYR A 67 11.30 -5.36 -0.14
N TRP A 68 10.84 -5.01 -1.34
CA TRP A 68 9.42 -4.88 -1.62
C TRP A 68 8.69 -6.22 -1.57
N GLU A 69 9.25 -7.28 -2.16
CA GLU A 69 8.68 -8.64 -2.08
C GLU A 69 8.46 -9.10 -0.62
N ARG A 70 9.43 -8.87 0.26
CA ARG A 70 9.32 -9.19 1.69
C ARG A 70 8.24 -8.36 2.38
N GLU A 71 8.12 -7.08 2.05
CA GLU A 71 7.13 -6.19 2.63
C GLU A 71 5.70 -6.54 2.18
N VAL A 72 5.54 -6.93 0.92
CA VAL A 72 4.28 -7.44 0.36
C VAL A 72 3.83 -8.70 1.08
N ALA A 73 4.75 -9.65 1.29
CA ALA A 73 4.47 -10.86 2.04
C ALA A 73 4.05 -10.55 3.50
N ARG A 74 4.70 -9.56 4.13
CA ARG A 74 4.32 -9.08 5.48
C ARG A 74 2.92 -8.46 5.51
N ILE A 75 2.56 -7.63 4.52
CA ILE A 75 1.21 -7.05 4.43
C ILE A 75 0.15 -8.15 4.25
N ALA A 76 0.41 -9.10 3.34
CA ALA A 76 -0.51 -10.20 3.07
C ALA A 76 -0.72 -11.11 4.30
N ALA A 77 0.32 -11.27 5.14
CA ALA A 77 0.24 -12.09 6.35
C ALA A 77 -0.44 -11.39 7.54
N LYS A 78 -0.58 -10.05 7.53
CA LYS A 78 -1.20 -9.32 8.65
C LYS A 78 -2.72 -9.50 8.65
N LYS A 79 -3.26 -9.98 9.77
CA LYS A 79 -4.72 -10.07 9.97
C LYS A 79 -5.35 -8.66 9.93
N PRO A 80 -6.33 -8.40 9.05
CA PRO A 80 -6.99 -7.10 8.99
C PRO A 80 -7.90 -6.88 10.21
N ARG A 81 -8.00 -5.64 10.70
CA ARG A 81 -8.89 -5.28 11.82
C ARG A 81 -10.31 -4.94 11.34
N SER A 82 -10.47 -4.61 10.06
CA SER A 82 -11.77 -4.36 9.43
C SER A 82 -11.82 -4.92 8.00
N HIS A 83 -13.04 -5.11 7.49
CA HIS A 83 -13.24 -5.58 6.11
C HIS A 83 -12.64 -4.59 5.08
N ARG A 84 -12.83 -3.29 5.31
CA ARG A 84 -12.27 -2.22 4.48
C ARG A 84 -10.74 -2.25 4.44
N GLU A 85 -10.10 -2.30 5.61
CA GLU A 85 -8.64 -2.39 5.73
C GLU A 85 -8.10 -3.64 5.03
N GLY A 86 -8.80 -4.77 5.10
CA GLY A 86 -8.43 -5.99 4.38
C GLY A 86 -8.42 -5.80 2.86
N ILE A 87 -9.40 -5.07 2.31
CA ILE A 87 -9.48 -4.78 0.88
C ILE A 87 -8.42 -3.75 0.47
N GLU A 88 -8.20 -2.70 1.27
CA GLU A 88 -7.15 -1.69 1.01
C GLU A 88 -5.75 -2.34 1.00
N ARG A 89 -5.47 -3.24 1.96
CA ARG A 89 -4.23 -4.02 1.99
C ARG A 89 -4.07 -4.94 0.79
N ALA A 90 -5.11 -5.71 0.46
CA ALA A 90 -5.09 -6.58 -0.71
C ALA A 90 -4.87 -5.78 -2.00
N TYR A 91 -5.41 -4.57 -2.09
CA TYR A 91 -5.23 -3.69 -3.24
C TYR A 91 -3.79 -3.20 -3.37
N VAL A 92 -3.16 -2.78 -2.26
CA VAL A 92 -1.74 -2.42 -2.21
C VAL A 92 -0.86 -3.60 -2.62
N VAL A 93 -1.16 -4.81 -2.14
CA VAL A 93 -0.46 -6.05 -2.54
C VAL A 93 -0.66 -6.37 -4.01
N ALA A 94 -1.86 -6.21 -4.56
CA ALA A 94 -2.11 -6.45 -5.98
C ALA A 94 -1.36 -5.44 -6.88
N ILE A 95 -1.30 -4.17 -6.45
CA ILE A 95 -0.45 -3.16 -7.12
C ILE A 95 1.01 -3.60 -7.05
N ALA A 96 1.45 -4.04 -5.88
CA ALA A 96 2.83 -4.41 -5.61
C ALA A 96 3.36 -5.54 -6.50
N LEU A 97 2.50 -6.53 -6.75
CA LEU A 97 2.82 -7.75 -7.50
C LEU A 97 2.54 -7.61 -9.01
N GLY A 98 2.02 -6.46 -9.45
CA GLY A 98 1.57 -6.27 -10.83
C GLY A 98 0.35 -7.10 -11.22
N ASP A 99 -0.39 -7.61 -10.24
CA ASP A 99 -1.63 -8.36 -10.46
C ASP A 99 -2.75 -7.39 -10.89
N THR A 100 -2.81 -7.15 -12.20
CA THR A 100 -3.71 -6.17 -12.79
C THR A 100 -5.19 -6.59 -12.69
N GLU A 101 -5.47 -7.89 -12.63
CA GLU A 101 -6.83 -8.43 -12.47
C GLU A 101 -7.33 -8.19 -11.05
N GLN A 102 -6.58 -8.61 -10.04
CA GLN A 102 -6.91 -8.36 -8.64
C GLN A 102 -6.97 -6.87 -8.33
N LYS A 103 -6.02 -6.07 -8.86
CA LYS A 103 -6.04 -4.61 -8.74
C LYS A 103 -7.37 -4.03 -9.22
N THR A 104 -7.83 -4.43 -10.41
CA THR A 104 -9.07 -3.90 -11.00
C THR A 104 -10.29 -4.30 -10.18
N ARG A 105 -10.35 -5.57 -9.75
CA ARG A 105 -11.44 -6.08 -8.91
C ARG A 105 -11.51 -5.38 -7.56
N LEU A 106 -10.39 -5.26 -6.85
CA LEU A 106 -10.32 -4.66 -5.52
C LEU A 106 -10.59 -3.16 -5.58
N LYS A 107 -10.13 -2.47 -6.62
CA LYS A 107 -10.48 -1.07 -6.88
C LYS A 107 -11.99 -0.87 -6.99
N ALA A 108 -12.68 -1.71 -7.77
CA ALA A 108 -14.13 -1.62 -7.91
C ALA A 108 -14.87 -1.84 -6.58
N ILE A 109 -14.33 -2.66 -5.68
CA ILE A 109 -14.88 -2.86 -4.34
C ILE A 109 -14.64 -1.62 -3.46
N LEU A 110 -13.43 -1.05 -3.48
CA LEU A 110 -13.09 0.17 -2.74
C LEU A 110 -13.92 1.37 -3.18
N ASP A 111 -14.12 1.54 -4.48
CA ASP A 111 -14.96 2.60 -5.05
C ASP A 111 -16.41 2.51 -4.53
N ARG A 112 -16.96 1.29 -4.49
CA ARG A 112 -18.30 1.05 -3.92
C ARG A 112 -18.37 1.38 -2.43
N LEU A 113 -17.33 1.03 -1.65
CA LEU A 113 -17.25 1.35 -0.22
C LEU A 113 -17.10 2.85 0.05
N ASN A 114 -16.48 3.60 -0.87
CA ASN A 114 -16.34 5.06 -0.78
C ASN A 114 -17.62 5.79 -1.20
N THR A 115 -18.33 5.25 -2.21
CA THR A 115 -19.56 5.86 -2.74
C THR A 115 -20.78 5.56 -1.87
N HIS A 116 -20.78 4.43 -1.17
CA HIS A 116 -21.77 4.08 -0.16
C HIS A 116 -21.02 3.81 1.14
N PRO A 117 -20.80 4.82 2.00
CA PRO A 117 -20.45 4.51 3.38
C PRO A 117 -21.58 3.61 3.86
N LEU A 118 -21.25 2.36 4.20
CA LEU A 118 -22.22 1.39 4.72
C LEU A 118 -22.96 2.10 5.85
N SER A 119 -24.16 2.59 5.57
CA SER A 119 -25.12 2.99 6.56
C SER A 119 -25.35 1.72 7.35
N LEU A 120 -24.65 1.60 8.47
CA LEU A 120 -24.93 0.61 9.48
C LEU A 120 -26.40 0.80 9.82
N ILE A 121 -27.25 -0.04 9.23
CA ILE A 121 -28.62 -0.20 9.68
C ILE A 121 -28.44 -0.76 11.09
N ARG A 122 -28.58 0.13 12.08
CA ARG A 122 -28.88 -0.27 13.45
C ARG A 122 -30.25 -0.96 13.38
N THR A 123 -30.26 -2.27 13.24
CA THR A 123 -31.39 -3.06 13.73
C THR A 123 -31.25 -3.10 15.24
N THR A 124 -31.85 -2.11 15.90
CA THR A 124 -32.37 -2.29 17.25
C THR A 124 -33.56 -3.23 17.16
N GLU A 125 -33.39 -4.45 17.65
CA GLU A 125 -34.46 -5.26 18.24
C GLU A 125 -33.93 -5.89 19.53
#